data_AF-A0A3B4AZD7-F1
#
_entry.id   AF-A0A3B4AZD7-F1
#
_cell.length_a   1.000
_cell.length_b   1.000
_cell.length_c   1.000
_cell.angle_alpha   90.00
_cell.angle_beta   90.00
_cell.angle_gamma   90.00
#
_symmetry.space_group_name_H-M   'P 1'
#
loop_
_entity.id
_entity.type
_entity.pdbx_description
1 polymer ?
#
loop_
_entity_poly.entity_id
_entity_poly.type
_entity_poly.pdbx_seq_one_letter_code
_entity_poly.pdbx_strand_id
1 'polypeptide(L)'
;MKEKPHTSLVTSHVPYSPPRYPVEAMVKRSQDFYSLMNQRRTVRFISPEPVPREVIDNVIHTAGTAPSGAHTEPWTFVVVSDPETKHQIRLIVEEEEEVNYRQRMGDKWVNDLARLKTNWIKEYLDVAPYLVLIFKQTYGILPNEKKKTHYYNEISVCISCGILLAALQVITSWLMYMIYSIYPSYMFLFLLFLCSFFNFHTSISHWCNTEMPQ
;
A
#
# COMPACT_ATOMS: atom_id res chain seq x y z
N MET A 1 -30.12 26.90 -16.16
CA MET A 1 -29.28 25.79 -15.63
C MET A 1 -30.01 25.22 -14.43
N LYS A 2 -30.34 23.93 -14.41
CA LYS A 2 -30.97 23.30 -13.24
C LYS A 2 -29.87 23.01 -12.22
N GLU A 3 -29.94 23.66 -11.05
CA GLU A 3 -29.09 23.32 -9.90
C GLU A 3 -29.29 21.84 -9.56
N LYS A 4 -28.17 21.10 -9.51
CA LYS A 4 -28.19 19.72 -9.03
C LYS A 4 -28.36 19.76 -7.51
N PRO A 5 -29.20 18.88 -6.93
CA PRO A 5 -29.36 18.83 -5.49
C PRO A 5 -28.02 18.37 -4.88
N HIS A 6 -27.29 19.31 -4.28
CA HIS A 6 -26.12 19.01 -3.47
C HIS A 6 -26.64 18.30 -2.21
N THR A 7 -26.37 17.00 -2.11
CA THR A 7 -26.61 16.23 -0.88
C THR A 7 -25.62 16.76 0.15
N SER A 8 -26.06 17.73 0.95
CA SER A 8 -25.21 18.57 1.77
C SER A 8 -24.84 17.89 3.09
N LEU A 9 -23.83 17.01 3.04
CA LEU A 9 -22.85 17.00 4.12
C LEU A 9 -21.83 18.09 3.78
N VAL A 10 -22.26 19.35 3.88
CA VAL A 10 -21.35 20.50 3.73
C VAL A 10 -20.58 20.58 5.03
N THR A 11 -19.34 20.09 5.02
CA THR A 11 -18.41 20.32 6.12
C THR A 11 -18.05 21.81 6.14
N SER A 12 -18.02 22.40 7.33
CA SER A 12 -17.60 23.79 7.49
C SER A 12 -16.10 23.92 7.26
N HIS A 13 -15.69 25.01 6.60
CA HIS A 13 -14.28 25.35 6.52
C HIS A 13 -13.77 25.80 7.90
N VAL A 14 -12.59 25.31 8.28
CA VAL A 14 -11.90 25.69 9.53
C VAL A 14 -10.56 26.36 9.21
N PRO A 15 -10.10 27.36 10.00
CA PRO A 15 -8.79 27.96 9.80
C PRO A 15 -7.64 26.95 9.95
N TYR A 16 -6.68 26.97 9.03
CA TYR A 16 -5.47 26.15 9.09
C TYR A 16 -4.30 26.95 9.67
N SER A 17 -3.73 26.50 10.78
CA SER A 17 -2.62 27.18 11.48
C SER A 17 -1.44 26.23 11.72
N PRO A 18 -0.55 26.04 10.74
CA PRO A 18 0.62 25.19 10.90
C PRO A 18 1.73 25.90 11.71
N PRO A 19 2.62 25.14 12.38
CA PRO A 19 3.80 25.71 13.01
C PRO A 19 4.71 26.36 11.95
N ARG A 20 5.16 27.59 12.23
CA ARG A 20 6.09 28.33 11.37
C ARG A 20 7.51 28.24 11.92
N TYR A 21 8.45 27.83 11.08
CA TYR A 21 9.87 27.71 11.44
C TYR A 21 10.68 28.90 10.89
N PRO A 22 11.78 29.32 11.56
CA PRO A 22 12.78 30.20 10.97
C PRO A 22 13.41 29.59 9.71
N VAL A 23 13.89 30.42 8.79
CA VAL A 23 14.41 29.97 7.48
C VAL A 23 15.56 28.99 7.65
N GLU A 24 16.46 29.25 8.60
CA GLU A 24 17.61 28.40 8.90
C GLU A 24 17.17 27.01 9.37
N ALA A 25 16.12 26.95 10.20
CA ALA A 25 15.54 25.69 10.66
C ALA A 25 14.83 24.95 9.52
N MET A 26 14.16 25.66 8.60
CA MET A 26 13.55 25.04 7.41
C MET A 26 14.60 24.39 6.51
N VAL A 27 15.71 25.10 6.23
CA VAL A 27 16.83 24.60 5.41
C VAL A 27 17.47 23.37 6.07
N LYS A 28 17.71 23.43 7.38
CA LYS A 28 18.29 22.28 8.10
C LYS A 28 17.38 21.06 8.03
N ARG A 29 16.08 21.23 8.33
CA ARG A 29 15.11 20.12 8.33
C ARG A 29 14.94 19.49 6.95
N SER A 30 14.91 20.29 5.89
CA SER A 30 14.80 19.74 4.53
C SER A 30 16.06 18.97 4.13
N GLN A 31 17.25 19.44 4.50
CA GLN A 31 18.51 18.74 4.26
C GLN A 31 18.59 17.42 5.03
N ASP A 32 18.21 17.42 6.31
CA ASP A 32 18.20 16.22 7.15
C ASP A 32 17.22 15.18 6.58
N PHE A 33 16.01 15.61 6.20
CA PHE A 33 15.01 14.73 5.60
C PHE A 33 15.45 14.17 4.24
N TYR A 34 16.04 15.00 3.37
CA TYR A 34 16.62 14.54 2.11
C TYR A 34 17.70 13.48 2.37
N SER A 35 18.60 13.74 3.31
CA SER A 35 19.71 12.83 3.63
C SER A 35 19.21 11.50 4.18
N LEU A 36 18.14 11.50 4.99
CA LEU A 36 17.46 10.29 5.47
C LEU A 36 16.82 9.51 4.31
N MET A 37 16.05 10.18 3.46
CA MET A 37 15.34 9.53 2.35
C MET A 37 16.28 9.01 1.26
N ASN A 38 17.44 9.66 1.07
CA ASN A 38 18.46 9.24 0.11
C ASN A 38 19.17 7.94 0.53
N GLN A 39 19.12 7.58 1.82
CA GLN A 39 19.65 6.29 2.31
C GLN A 39 18.73 5.11 1.98
N ARG A 40 17.46 5.37 1.63
CA ARG A 40 16.49 4.32 1.33
C ARG A 40 16.92 3.50 0.12
N ARG A 41 17.02 2.19 0.31
CA ARG A 41 17.22 1.22 -0.77
C ARG A 41 16.08 0.22 -0.79
N THR A 42 15.75 -0.28 -1.98
CA THR A 42 14.88 -1.45 -2.08
C THR A 42 15.71 -2.67 -1.77
N VAL A 43 15.32 -3.43 -0.76
CA VAL A 43 16.06 -4.60 -0.32
C VAL A 43 15.19 -5.84 -0.39
N ARG A 44 15.82 -6.95 -0.78
CA ARG A 44 15.15 -8.23 -1.09
C ARG A 44 15.58 -9.37 -0.17
N PHE A 45 16.41 -9.07 0.81
CA PHE A 45 16.83 -9.98 1.89
C PHE A 45 16.35 -9.32 3.18
N ILE A 46 15.46 -9.98 3.92
CA ILE A 46 14.81 -9.40 5.11
C ILE A 46 15.12 -10.29 6.30
N SER A 47 15.31 -9.69 7.48
CA SER A 47 15.51 -10.43 8.73
C SER A 47 14.18 -11.02 9.22
N PRO A 48 14.15 -12.24 9.79
CA PRO A 48 12.97 -12.77 10.46
C PRO A 48 12.72 -12.14 11.83
N GLU A 49 13.59 -11.22 12.30
CA GLU A 49 13.43 -10.55 13.59
C GLU A 49 12.06 -9.86 13.70
N PRO A 50 11.32 -10.10 14.80
CA PRO A 50 10.00 -9.54 14.97
C PRO A 50 10.04 -8.01 15.08
N VAL A 51 9.06 -7.36 14.49
CA VAL A 51 8.84 -5.91 14.63
C VAL A 51 7.60 -5.68 15.49
N PRO A 52 7.62 -4.72 16.44
CA PRO A 52 6.43 -4.43 17.23
C PRO A 52 5.24 -4.06 16.35
N ARG A 53 4.08 -4.65 16.61
CA ARG A 53 2.87 -4.42 15.79
C ARG A 53 2.46 -2.94 15.72
N GLU A 54 2.61 -2.22 16.82
CA GLU A 54 2.33 -0.78 16.92
C GLU A 54 3.13 0.05 15.91
N VAL A 55 4.37 -0.37 15.60
CA VAL A 55 5.19 0.28 14.58
C VAL A 55 4.55 0.13 13.20
N ILE A 56 4.02 -1.05 12.88
CA ILE A 56 3.32 -1.32 11.61
C ILE A 56 2.02 -0.51 11.53
N ASP A 57 1.26 -0.45 12.62
CA ASP A 57 0.01 0.33 12.65
C ASP A 57 0.32 1.83 12.47
N ASN A 58 1.35 2.36 13.12
CA ASN A 58 1.77 3.76 12.99
C ASN A 58 2.20 4.14 11.57
N VAL A 59 2.93 3.28 10.84
CA VAL A 59 3.28 3.57 9.45
C VAL A 59 2.08 3.53 8.52
N ILE A 60 1.11 2.65 8.79
CA ILE A 60 -0.15 2.58 8.03
C ILE A 60 -1.02 3.81 8.30
N HIS A 61 -1.14 4.24 9.56
CA HIS A 61 -1.82 5.48 9.92
C HIS A 61 -1.17 6.68 9.24
N THR A 62 0.16 6.73 9.20
CA THR A 62 0.91 7.75 8.46
C THR A 62 0.59 7.72 6.97
N ALA A 63 0.54 6.53 6.35
CA ALA A 63 0.14 6.39 4.95
C ALA A 63 -1.30 6.85 4.69
N GLY A 64 -2.20 6.65 5.66
CA GLY A 64 -3.59 7.10 5.63
C GLY A 64 -3.76 8.61 5.62
N THR A 65 -2.73 9.41 5.98
CA THR A 65 -2.79 10.88 5.90
C THR A 65 -2.60 11.42 4.48
N ALA A 66 -2.49 10.54 3.48
CA ALA A 66 -2.31 10.94 2.10
C ALA A 66 -3.52 11.73 1.57
N PRO A 67 -3.31 12.69 0.64
CA PRO A 67 -4.42 13.29 -0.08
C PRO A 67 -5.09 12.26 -0.99
N SER A 68 -6.40 12.37 -1.16
CA SER A 68 -7.17 11.54 -2.09
C SER A 68 -8.21 12.37 -2.84
N GLY A 69 -8.50 11.97 -4.08
CA GLY A 69 -9.49 12.64 -4.91
C GLY A 69 -10.85 12.67 -4.21
N ALA A 70 -11.38 13.86 -3.97
CA ALA A 70 -12.63 14.10 -3.24
C ALA A 70 -12.68 13.45 -1.83
N HIS A 71 -11.53 13.32 -1.15
CA HIS A 71 -11.43 12.72 0.19
C HIS A 71 -12.12 11.33 0.24
N THR A 72 -11.74 10.48 -0.72
CA THR A 72 -12.32 9.14 -0.88
C THR A 72 -11.55 8.05 -0.15
N GLU A 73 -10.29 8.33 0.22
CA GLU A 73 -9.39 7.42 0.95
C GLU A 73 -9.42 5.97 0.39
N PRO A 74 -9.16 5.80 -0.93
CA PRO A 74 -9.51 4.58 -1.65
C PRO A 74 -8.45 3.48 -1.49
N TRP A 75 -7.95 3.25 -0.29
CA TRP A 75 -6.89 2.29 0.01
C TRP A 75 -7.30 1.30 1.11
N THR A 76 -6.88 0.06 0.96
CA THR A 76 -6.93 -0.96 2.01
C THR A 76 -5.53 -1.53 2.23
N PHE A 77 -5.04 -1.46 3.46
CA PHE A 77 -3.77 -2.05 3.87
C PHE A 77 -4.07 -3.39 4.55
N VAL A 78 -3.68 -4.50 3.91
CA VAL A 78 -3.81 -5.84 4.47
C VAL A 78 -2.46 -6.23 5.06
N VAL A 79 -2.42 -6.39 6.38
CA VAL A 79 -1.22 -6.79 7.12
C VAL A 79 -1.29 -8.29 7.39
N VAL A 80 -0.32 -9.04 6.88
CA VAL A 80 -0.22 -10.49 7.03
C VAL A 80 1.03 -10.85 7.83
N SER A 81 0.84 -11.48 8.98
CA SER A 81 1.92 -12.05 9.79
C SER A 81 1.84 -13.57 9.95
N ASP A 82 0.69 -14.15 9.62
CA ASP A 82 0.48 -15.61 9.71
C ASP A 82 1.40 -16.37 8.74
N PRO A 83 2.27 -17.28 9.22
CA PRO A 83 3.23 -17.98 8.39
C PRO A 83 2.60 -18.79 7.25
N GLU A 84 1.47 -19.45 7.51
CA GLU A 84 0.79 -20.27 6.50
C GLU A 84 0.26 -19.38 5.37
N THR A 85 -0.45 -18.30 5.72
CA THR A 85 -0.96 -17.33 4.75
C THR A 85 0.17 -16.69 3.93
N LYS A 86 1.30 -16.34 4.56
CA LYS A 86 2.48 -15.83 3.84
C LYS A 86 3.05 -16.85 2.86
N HIS A 87 3.12 -18.13 3.25
CA HIS A 87 3.60 -19.20 2.39
C HIS A 87 2.68 -19.42 1.19
N GLN A 88 1.37 -19.42 1.38
CA GLN A 88 0.41 -19.49 0.28
C GLN A 88 0.56 -18.30 -0.68
N ILE A 89 0.74 -17.08 -0.16
CA ILE A 89 1.03 -15.89 -0.98
C ILE A 89 2.32 -16.09 -1.79
N ARG A 90 3.38 -16.62 -1.17
CA ARG A 90 4.65 -16.89 -1.85
C ARG A 90 4.47 -17.83 -3.02
N LEU A 91 3.81 -18.97 -2.83
CA LEU A 91 3.58 -19.95 -3.89
C LEU A 91 2.88 -19.33 -5.10
N ILE A 92 1.80 -18.56 -4.86
CA ILE A 92 1.05 -17.88 -5.91
C ILE A 92 1.93 -16.86 -6.66
N VAL A 93 2.73 -16.07 -5.93
CA VAL A 93 3.60 -15.05 -6.53
C VAL A 93 4.73 -15.70 -7.34
N GLU A 94 5.36 -16.77 -6.84
CA GLU A 94 6.44 -17.47 -7.54
C GLU A 94 5.94 -18.15 -8.83
N GLU A 95 4.75 -18.76 -8.80
CA GLU A 95 4.12 -19.37 -9.99
C GLU A 95 3.86 -18.32 -11.09
N GLU A 96 3.22 -17.20 -10.75
CA GLU A 96 2.95 -16.14 -11.73
C GLU A 96 4.23 -15.47 -12.23
N GLU A 97 5.23 -15.27 -11.36
CA GLU A 97 6.53 -14.74 -11.76
C GLU A 97 7.27 -15.71 -12.70
N GLU A 98 7.21 -17.01 -12.46
CA GLU A 98 7.80 -18.00 -13.38
C GLU A 98 7.14 -17.93 -14.77
N VAL A 99 5.82 -17.88 -14.83
CA VAL A 99 5.08 -17.71 -16.10
C VAL A 99 5.46 -16.39 -16.77
N ASN A 100 5.54 -15.31 -16.01
CA ASN A 100 5.92 -14.00 -16.54
C ASN A 100 7.32 -14.05 -17.15
N TYR A 101 8.33 -14.50 -16.40
CA TYR A 101 9.72 -14.62 -16.86
C TYR A 101 9.87 -15.52 -18.09
N ARG A 102 9.09 -16.60 -18.21
CA ARG A 102 9.18 -17.54 -19.33
C ARG A 102 8.43 -17.09 -20.59
N GLN A 103 7.32 -16.38 -20.45
CA GLN A 103 6.37 -16.17 -21.56
C GLN A 103 6.00 -14.71 -21.82
N ARG A 104 5.93 -13.86 -20.79
CA ARG A 104 5.33 -12.52 -20.91
C ARG A 104 6.34 -11.38 -20.95
N MET A 105 7.55 -11.58 -20.44
CA MET A 105 8.62 -10.59 -20.57
C MET A 105 9.38 -10.81 -21.87
N GLY A 106 9.29 -9.88 -22.83
CA GLY A 106 10.16 -9.90 -24.00
C GLY A 106 11.64 -9.71 -23.62
N ASP A 107 12.55 -10.08 -24.51
CA ASP A 107 14.02 -10.07 -24.28
C ASP A 107 14.55 -8.75 -23.72
N LYS A 108 13.96 -7.62 -24.13
CA LYS A 108 14.33 -6.29 -23.65
C LYS A 108 14.14 -6.14 -22.13
N TRP A 109 13.01 -6.59 -21.59
CA TRP A 109 12.70 -6.41 -20.18
C TRP A 109 13.54 -7.34 -19.30
N VAL A 110 13.80 -8.56 -19.76
CA VAL A 110 14.70 -9.51 -19.07
C VAL A 110 16.10 -8.92 -18.97
N ASN A 111 16.60 -8.30 -20.05
CA ASN A 111 17.90 -7.63 -20.07
C ASN A 111 17.96 -6.41 -19.13
N ASP A 112 16.88 -5.62 -19.06
CA ASP A 112 16.79 -4.47 -18.14
C ASP A 112 16.81 -4.93 -16.67
N LEU A 113 16.19 -6.07 -16.35
CA LEU A 113 16.19 -6.65 -15.00
C LEU A 113 17.46 -7.42 -14.63
N ALA A 114 18.27 -7.84 -15.60
CA ALA A 114 19.49 -8.62 -15.34
C ALA A 114 20.42 -7.93 -14.33
N ARG A 115 20.47 -6.60 -14.34
CA ARG A 115 21.24 -5.78 -13.40
C ARG A 115 20.77 -5.91 -11.94
N LEU A 116 19.50 -6.22 -11.72
CA LEU A 116 18.89 -6.35 -10.40
C LEU A 116 19.06 -7.76 -9.80
N LYS A 117 19.56 -8.73 -10.59
CA LYS A 117 19.74 -10.14 -10.20
C LYS A 117 18.49 -10.75 -9.55
N THR A 118 17.31 -10.34 -10.01
CA THR A 118 16.03 -10.87 -9.55
C THR A 118 15.72 -12.16 -10.28
N ASN A 119 15.17 -13.13 -9.57
CA ASN A 119 14.61 -14.37 -10.12
C ASN A 119 13.14 -14.49 -9.67
N TRP A 120 12.50 -15.61 -10.04
CA TRP A 120 11.14 -15.92 -9.62
C TRP A 120 11.04 -16.30 -8.15
N ILE A 121 12.12 -16.75 -7.50
CA ILE A 121 12.14 -17.14 -6.09
C ILE A 121 12.04 -15.90 -5.18
N LYS A 122 11.03 -15.85 -4.32
CA LYS A 122 10.71 -14.72 -3.44
C LYS A 122 10.76 -15.13 -1.96
N GLU A 123 11.89 -15.66 -1.52
CA GLU A 123 12.09 -16.15 -0.14
C GLU A 123 11.70 -15.14 0.96
N TYR A 124 11.91 -13.85 0.70
CA TYR A 124 11.53 -12.78 1.62
C TYR A 124 10.03 -12.76 1.97
N LEU A 125 9.15 -13.37 1.16
CA LEU A 125 7.72 -13.47 1.47
C LEU A 125 7.44 -14.37 2.68
N ASP A 126 8.26 -15.41 2.88
CA ASP A 126 8.18 -16.25 4.07
C ASP A 126 8.94 -15.64 5.25
N VAL A 127 10.14 -15.11 4.98
CA VAL A 127 11.07 -14.66 6.04
C VAL A 127 10.61 -13.37 6.72
N ALA A 128 10.07 -12.39 5.98
CA ALA A 128 9.67 -11.12 6.56
C ALA A 128 8.56 -11.30 7.62
N PRO A 129 8.65 -10.70 8.82
CA PRO A 129 7.63 -10.88 9.86
C PRO A 129 6.25 -10.33 9.47
N TYR A 130 6.20 -9.33 8.59
CA TYR A 130 4.96 -8.78 8.05
C TYR A 130 5.04 -8.61 6.54
N LEU A 131 3.94 -8.95 5.86
CA LEU A 131 3.64 -8.50 4.50
C LEU A 131 2.55 -7.43 4.57
N VAL A 132 2.75 -6.30 3.91
CA VAL A 132 1.73 -5.26 3.75
C VAL A 132 1.31 -5.23 2.29
N LEU A 133 0.11 -5.77 2.02
CA LEU A 133 -0.50 -5.74 0.69
C LEU A 133 -1.42 -4.53 0.58
N ILE A 134 -1.20 -3.72 -0.46
CA ILE A 134 -1.93 -2.45 -0.63
C ILE A 134 -2.90 -2.61 -1.79
N PHE A 135 -4.18 -2.50 -1.49
CA PHE A 135 -5.25 -2.58 -2.48
C PHE A 135 -5.84 -1.20 -2.75
N LYS A 136 -6.01 -0.88 -4.03
CA LYS A 136 -6.82 0.26 -4.44
C LYS A 136 -8.30 -0.14 -4.49
N GLN A 137 -9.15 0.67 -3.90
CA GLN A 137 -10.60 0.55 -4.01
C GLN A 137 -11.04 1.27 -5.28
N THR A 138 -11.47 0.51 -6.30
CA THR A 138 -11.90 1.10 -7.59
C THR A 138 -13.21 1.88 -7.46
N TYR A 139 -14.04 1.50 -6.49
CA TYR A 139 -15.24 2.20 -6.05
C TYR A 139 -15.49 1.90 -4.57
N GLY A 140 -16.28 2.74 -3.91
CA GLY A 140 -16.82 2.52 -2.57
C GLY A 140 -18.29 2.15 -2.63
N ILE A 141 -18.84 1.71 -1.50
CA ILE A 141 -20.28 1.43 -1.34
C ILE A 141 -20.80 2.38 -0.27
N LEU A 142 -21.82 3.17 -0.62
CA LEU A 142 -22.52 4.05 0.33
C LEU A 142 -23.48 3.24 1.20
N PRO A 143 -23.95 3.77 2.35
CA PRO A 143 -24.92 3.08 3.21
C PRO A 143 -26.25 2.70 2.53
N ASN A 144 -26.57 3.33 1.40
CA ASN A 144 -27.75 3.03 0.58
C ASN A 144 -27.44 2.05 -0.57
N GLU A 145 -26.34 1.28 -0.46
CA GLU A 145 -25.83 0.32 -1.43
C GLU A 145 -25.46 0.90 -2.81
N LYS A 146 -25.48 2.22 -2.97
CA LYS A 146 -25.05 2.87 -4.22
C LYS A 146 -23.54 2.95 -4.29
N LYS A 147 -23.01 2.82 -5.50
CA LYS A 147 -21.57 2.97 -5.78
C LYS A 147 -21.13 4.43 -5.56
N LYS A 148 -20.10 4.62 -4.75
CA LYS A 148 -19.33 5.86 -4.60
C LYS A 148 -18.15 5.81 -5.57
N THR A 149 -18.03 6.80 -6.44
CA THR A 149 -16.88 6.90 -7.36
C THR A 149 -15.63 7.32 -6.59
N HIS A 150 -14.52 6.60 -6.80
CA HIS A 150 -13.21 7.00 -6.31
C HIS A 150 -12.41 7.64 -7.44
N TYR A 151 -12.34 8.97 -7.43
CA TYR A 151 -11.62 9.74 -8.43
C TYR A 151 -10.12 9.60 -8.25
N TYR A 152 -9.39 9.34 -9.33
CA TYR A 152 -7.93 9.19 -9.32
C TYR A 152 -7.43 8.19 -8.25
N ASN A 153 -8.17 7.09 -8.04
CA ASN A 153 -7.88 6.11 -6.98
C ASN A 153 -6.44 5.58 -7.04
N GLU A 154 -5.95 5.27 -8.23
CA GLU A 154 -4.59 4.76 -8.43
C GLU A 154 -3.53 5.79 -8.02
N ILE A 155 -3.67 7.04 -8.44
CA ILE A 155 -2.75 8.12 -8.06
C ILE A 155 -2.80 8.36 -6.55
N SER A 156 -4.00 8.37 -5.97
CA SER A 156 -4.20 8.56 -4.53
C SER A 156 -3.50 7.46 -3.72
N VAL A 157 -3.68 6.20 -4.12
CA VAL A 157 -3.03 5.05 -3.48
C VAL A 157 -1.50 5.10 -3.68
N CYS A 158 -1.00 5.48 -4.85
CA CYS A 158 0.43 5.65 -5.09
C CYS A 158 1.07 6.73 -4.20
N ILE A 159 0.38 7.84 -3.94
CA ILE A 159 0.86 8.87 -3.00
C ILE A 159 0.91 8.29 -1.58
N SER A 160 -0.13 7.55 -1.18
CA SER A 160 -0.18 6.86 0.11
C SER A 160 0.96 5.85 0.27
N CYS A 161 1.27 5.06 -0.76
CA CYS A 161 2.45 4.19 -0.81
C CYS A 161 3.76 4.97 -0.63
N GLY A 162 3.88 6.14 -1.25
CA GLY A 162 5.06 7.01 -1.11
C GLY A 162 5.27 7.47 0.34
N ILE A 163 4.18 7.87 1.01
CA ILE A 163 4.20 8.24 2.43
C ILE A 163 4.52 7.01 3.30
N LEU A 164 3.98 5.84 3.00
CA LEU A 164 4.30 4.59 3.70
C LEU A 164 5.80 4.25 3.60
N LEU A 165 6.40 4.40 2.40
CA LEU A 165 7.84 4.20 2.19
C LEU A 165 8.68 5.17 3.02
N ALA A 166 8.25 6.44 3.10
CA ALA A 166 8.93 7.43 3.93
C ALA A 166 8.82 7.10 5.42
N ALA A 167 7.64 6.69 5.89
CA ALA A 167 7.40 6.30 7.28
C ALA A 167 8.26 5.09 7.67
N LEU A 168 8.32 4.06 6.82
CA LEU A 168 9.19 2.91 7.03
C LEU A 168 10.67 3.32 7.14
N GLN A 169 11.16 4.21 6.27
CA GLN A 169 12.55 4.68 6.29
C GLN A 169 12.90 5.42 7.59
N VAL A 170 11.96 6.16 8.18
CA VAL A 170 12.18 6.90 9.44
C VAL A 170 12.43 5.94 10.61
N ILE A 171 11.70 4.84 10.67
CA ILE A 171 11.82 3.85 11.76
C ILE A 171 13.04 2.97 11.57
N THR A 172 13.34 2.65 10.31
CA THR A 172 14.34 1.66 9.94
C THR A 172 15.70 2.31 9.76
N SER A 173 16.27 2.83 10.85
CA SER A 173 17.71 3.12 10.86
C SER A 173 18.54 1.84 10.69
N TRP A 174 17.97 0.64 10.88
CA TRP A 174 18.72 -0.64 10.81
C TRP A 174 17.98 -1.89 10.29
N LEU A 175 16.68 -1.89 9.92
CA LEU A 175 15.96 -3.14 9.54
C LEU A 175 14.97 -2.99 8.36
N MET A 176 15.36 -3.61 7.25
CA MET A 176 14.68 -3.78 5.95
C MET A 176 13.16 -4.06 5.94
N TYR A 177 12.38 -3.34 5.11
CA TYR A 177 11.13 -3.86 4.50
C TYR A 177 10.94 -3.44 3.05
N MET A 178 10.41 -4.36 2.24
CA MET A 178 9.90 -4.10 0.90
C MET A 178 8.37 -4.01 0.96
N ILE A 179 7.82 -2.90 0.47
CA ILE A 179 6.40 -2.81 0.11
C ILE A 179 6.23 -3.48 -1.25
N TYR A 180 5.43 -4.53 -1.33
CA TYR A 180 5.03 -5.09 -2.61
C TYR A 180 3.80 -4.33 -3.12
N SER A 181 4.01 -3.40 -4.06
CA SER A 181 2.92 -2.82 -4.83
C SER A 181 2.67 -3.72 -6.03
N ILE A 182 1.55 -4.46 -6.02
CA ILE A 182 1.09 -5.22 -7.17
C ILE A 182 0.74 -4.20 -8.25
N TYR A 183 1.62 -4.03 -9.24
CA TYR A 183 1.38 -3.13 -10.37
C TYR A 183 0.09 -3.55 -11.11
N PRO A 184 -0.82 -2.62 -11.45
CA PRO A 184 -2.13 -2.95 -12.03
C PRO A 184 -2.09 -3.52 -13.45
N SER A 185 -0.97 -3.46 -14.15
CA SER A 185 -0.91 -3.85 -15.57
C SER A 185 -1.03 -5.35 -15.83
N TYR A 186 -0.98 -6.19 -14.79
CA TYR A 186 -1.19 -7.64 -14.90
C TYR A 186 -2.28 -8.16 -13.94
N MET A 187 -3.11 -7.26 -13.41
CA MET A 187 -4.16 -7.56 -12.42
C MET A 187 -5.39 -8.29 -13.01
N PHE A 188 -5.33 -8.75 -14.26
CA PHE A 188 -6.47 -9.43 -14.91
C PHE A 188 -6.53 -10.94 -14.62
N LEU A 189 -5.42 -11.58 -14.22
CA LEU A 189 -5.44 -12.98 -13.76
C LEU A 189 -5.52 -13.13 -12.23
N PHE A 190 -4.95 -12.19 -11.46
CA PHE A 190 -4.91 -12.29 -9.99
C PHE A 190 -6.30 -12.20 -9.33
N LEU A 191 -7.24 -11.47 -9.95
CA LEU A 191 -8.61 -11.31 -9.44
C LEU A 191 -9.52 -12.52 -9.73
N LEU A 192 -9.25 -13.27 -10.80
CA LEU A 192 -10.05 -14.46 -11.15
C LEU A 192 -9.69 -15.67 -10.27
N PHE A 193 -8.43 -15.76 -9.81
CA PHE A 193 -7.99 -16.87 -8.97
C PHE A 193 -8.36 -16.68 -7.49
N LEU A 194 -8.24 -15.46 -6.94
CA LEU A 194 -8.67 -15.18 -5.56
C LEU A 194 -10.20 -15.28 -5.40
N CYS A 195 -11.00 -14.91 -6.40
CA CYS A 195 -12.46 -15.10 -6.35
C CYS A 195 -12.90 -16.57 -6.45
N SER A 196 -12.06 -17.45 -7.00
CA SER A 196 -12.39 -18.88 -7.14
C SER A 196 -11.94 -19.71 -5.93
N PHE A 197 -10.90 -19.26 -5.20
CA PHE A 197 -10.39 -19.97 -4.02
C PHE A 197 -10.98 -19.46 -2.70
N PHE A 198 -11.29 -18.17 -2.61
CA PHE A 198 -12.02 -17.61 -1.48
C PHE A 198 -13.50 -17.45 -1.86
N ASN A 199 -14.32 -18.44 -1.49
CA ASN A 199 -15.78 -18.30 -1.44
C ASN A 199 -16.15 -17.29 -0.32
N PHE A 200 -15.84 -16.02 -0.54
CA PHE A 200 -15.96 -14.92 0.42
C PHE A 200 -17.07 -13.96 -0.02
N HIS A 201 -18.29 -14.47 -0.23
CA HIS A 201 -19.44 -13.58 -0.43
C HIS A 201 -20.26 -13.33 0.85
N THR A 202 -19.96 -14.01 1.95
CA THR A 202 -20.76 -13.93 3.20
C THR A 202 -20.00 -13.53 4.46
N SER A 203 -18.66 -13.40 4.45
CA SER A 203 -17.91 -13.16 5.70
C SER A 203 -17.23 -11.79 5.83
N ILE A 204 -17.26 -10.92 4.80
CA ILE A 204 -16.75 -9.53 4.93
C ILE A 204 -17.75 -8.63 5.68
N SER A 205 -19.06 -8.92 5.61
CA SER A 205 -20.07 -8.18 6.37
C SER A 205 -19.91 -8.33 7.89
N HIS A 206 -19.29 -9.42 8.35
CA HIS A 206 -19.10 -9.66 9.78
C HIS A 206 -17.80 -9.05 10.33
N TRP A 207 -16.76 -8.89 9.50
CA TRP A 207 -15.46 -8.33 9.90
C TRP A 207 -15.38 -6.79 9.78
N CYS A 208 -16.23 -6.16 8.96
CA CYS A 208 -16.32 -4.69 8.87
C CYS A 208 -17.08 -4.04 10.05
N ASN A 209 -17.66 -4.81 10.98
CA ASN A 209 -18.55 -4.30 12.03
C ASN A 209 -18.00 -4.38 13.46
N THR A 210 -16.74 -4.77 13.68
CA THR A 210 -16.11 -4.63 15.01
C THR A 210 -15.49 -3.25 15.17
N GLU A 211 -16.35 -2.32 15.59
CA GLU A 211 -16.13 -1.18 16.51
C GLU A 211 -14.69 -0.62 16.64
N MET A 212 -14.45 0.56 16.07
CA MET A 212 -13.53 1.54 16.65
C MET A 212 -14.33 2.41 17.64
N PRO A 213 -13.92 2.56 18.92
CA PRO A 213 -14.56 3.49 19.85
C PRO A 213 -14.34 4.94 19.41
N GLN A 214 -15.33 5.78 19.70
CA GLN A 214 -15.37 7.22 19.39
C GLN A 214 -14.25 8.04 20.02
#